data_AF-A0A820JII6-F1
#
_entry.id   AF-A0A820JII6-F1
#
_cell.length_a   1.000
_cell.length_b   1.000
_cell.length_c   1.000
_cell.angle_alpha   90.00
_cell.angle_beta   90.00
_cell.angle_gamma   90.00
#
_symmetry.space_group_name_H-M   'P 1'
#
loop_
_entity.id
_entity.type
_entity.pdbx_description
1 polymer ?
#
loop_
_entity_poly.entity_id
_entity_poly.type
_entity_poly.pdbx_seq_one_letter_code
_entity_poly.pdbx_strand_id
1 'polypeptide(L)'
;IDESYIVTAAHCLDHNLRPSDIKVHAGSLKVMEGTQRSVSQFYMHPSYNKAEHTNDIALIKLDRPLDLSNRDLAKICLPKIASTSEEYPVASTPLLTVG
;
A
#
# COMPACT_ATOMS: atom_id res chain seq x y z
N ILE A 1 -3.68 -4.24 -2.23
CA ILE A 1 -3.03 -5.18 -3.20
C ILE A 1 -3.60 -6.58 -3.11
N ASP A 2 -4.23 -6.91 -1.98
CA ASP A 2 -5.13 -8.04 -1.82
C ASP A 2 -6.19 -7.67 -0.76
N GLU A 3 -7.09 -8.57 -0.36
CA GLU A 3 -8.18 -8.27 0.57
C GLU A 3 -7.71 -7.90 1.98
N SER A 4 -6.55 -8.41 2.41
CA SER A 4 -6.02 -8.22 3.78
C SER A 4 -4.77 -7.34 3.86
N TYR A 5 -4.21 -6.95 2.71
CA TYR A 5 -2.91 -6.26 2.65
C TYR A 5 -2.97 -4.98 1.80
N ILE A 6 -2.52 -3.89 2.43
CA ILE A 6 -2.38 -2.56 1.83
C ILE A 6 -0.88 -2.25 1.71
N VAL A 7 -0.47 -1.75 0.54
CA VAL A 7 0.87 -1.19 0.34
C VAL A 7 0.82 0.29 0.66
N THR A 8 1.83 0.78 1.36
CA THR A 8 2.04 2.20 1.66
C THR A 8 3.55 2.50 1.67
N ALA A 9 3.92 3.76 1.90
CA ALA A 9 5.31 4.15 2.11
C ALA A 9 5.73 3.87 3.56
N ALA A 10 7.00 3.55 3.78
CA ALA A 10 7.51 3.32 5.13
C ALA A 10 7.51 4.62 5.96
N HIS A 11 7.84 5.75 5.33
CA HIS A 11 7.84 7.04 6.02
C HIS A 11 6.47 7.43 6.59
N CYS A 12 5.37 6.94 6.00
CA CYS A 12 4.02 7.17 6.52
C CYS A 12 3.80 6.52 7.90
N LEU A 13 4.58 5.49 8.24
CA LEU A 13 4.48 4.74 9.49
C LEU A 13 5.62 5.07 10.49
N ASP A 14 6.69 5.71 10.03
CA ASP A 14 7.90 6.06 10.81
C ASP A 14 7.72 7.30 11.72
N HIS A 15 6.61 7.32 12.46
CA HIS A 15 6.23 8.39 13.38
C HIS A 15 5.85 7.86 14.77
N ASN A 16 6.44 6.72 15.18
CA ASN A 16 6.11 6.01 16.43
C ASN A 16 4.61 5.65 16.55
N LEU A 17 4.00 5.35 15.40
CA LEU A 17 2.60 4.96 15.30
C LEU A 17 2.42 3.50 15.69
N ARG A 18 1.34 3.19 16.39
CA ARG A 18 0.90 1.82 16.64
C ARG A 18 -0.23 1.46 15.67
N PRO A 19 -0.47 0.17 15.40
CA PRO A 19 -1.62 -0.27 14.60
C PRO A 19 -2.95 0.33 15.03
N SER A 20 -3.17 0.51 16.34
CA SER A 20 -4.38 1.12 16.90
C SER A 20 -4.58 2.59 16.55
N ASP A 21 -3.50 3.29 16.16
CA ASP A 21 -3.52 4.72 15.90
C ASP A 21 -3.94 5.02 14.44
N ILE A 22 -4.06 3.98 13.60
CA ILE A 22 -4.38 4.09 12.16
C ILE A 22 -5.65 3.32 11.82
N LYS A 23 -6.43 3.89 10.91
CA LYS A 23 -7.57 3.24 10.25
C LYS A 23 -7.41 3.33 8.74
N VAL A 24 -7.77 2.25 8.06
CA VAL A 24 -7.82 2.20 6.61
C VAL A 24 -9.25 2.47 6.16
N HIS A 25 -9.41 3.43 5.25
CA HIS A 25 -10.66 3.74 4.57
C HIS A 25 -10.53 3.35 3.09
N ALA A 26 -11.50 2.63 2.56
CA ALA A 26 -11.49 2.17 1.17
C ALA A 26 -12.90 2.22 0.54
N GLY A 27 -12.95 2.40 -0.78
CA GLY A 27 -14.19 2.36 -1.55
C GLY A 27 -15.08 3.59 -1.38
N SER A 28 -14.48 4.78 -1.35
CA SER A 28 -15.21 6.05 -1.33
C SER A 28 -14.38 7.17 -1.97
N LEU A 29 -15.06 8.14 -2.58
CA LEU A 29 -14.48 9.40 -3.07
C LEU A 29 -14.52 10.51 -2.02
N LYS A 30 -15.20 10.28 -0.89
CA LYS A 30 -15.33 11.24 0.20
C LYS A 30 -14.53 10.79 1.41
N VAL A 31 -13.83 11.74 2.00
CA VAL A 31 -13.04 11.56 3.21
C VAL A 31 -13.95 11.06 4.34
N MET A 32 -13.52 10.04 5.07
CA MET A 32 -14.24 9.37 6.18
C MET A 32 -15.50 8.55 5.82
N GLU A 33 -15.87 8.45 4.54
CA GLU A 33 -16.92 7.52 4.10
C GLU A 33 -16.31 6.17 3.63
N GLY A 34 -17.16 5.21 3.27
CA GLY A 34 -16.76 3.90 2.74
C GLY A 34 -16.46 2.84 3.80
N THR A 35 -15.73 1.80 3.40
CA THR A 35 -15.39 0.68 4.28
C THR A 35 -14.20 1.03 5.17
N GLN A 36 -14.40 0.96 6.48
CA GLN A 36 -13.34 1.15 7.46
C GLN A 36 -12.79 -0.20 7.94
N ARG A 37 -11.47 -0.29 8.10
CA ARG A 37 -10.76 -1.43 8.68
C ARG A 37 -9.73 -0.99 9.70
N SER A 38 -9.66 -1.75 10.79
CA SER A 38 -8.60 -1.57 11.78
C SER A 38 -7.32 -2.22 11.28
N VAL A 39 -6.19 -1.81 11.82
CA VAL A 39 -4.91 -2.42 11.47
C VAL A 39 -4.53 -3.45 12.54
N SER A 40 -4.11 -4.63 12.09
CA SER A 40 -3.52 -5.64 12.98
C SER A 40 -2.01 -5.48 13.12
N GLN A 41 -1.31 -5.20 12.01
CA GLN A 41 0.15 -5.13 12.02
C GLN A 41 0.71 -4.24 10.90
N PHE A 42 1.85 -3.62 11.18
CA PHE A 42 2.70 -2.95 10.20
C PHE A 42 3.92 -3.79 9.87
N TYR A 43 4.34 -3.77 8.61
CA TYR A 43 5.58 -4.38 8.14
C TYR A 43 6.33 -3.34 7.31
N MET A 44 7.23 -2.58 7.95
CA MET A 44 8.14 -1.69 7.22
C MET A 44 9.26 -2.52 6.59
N HIS A 45 9.75 -2.08 5.43
CA HIS A 45 10.91 -2.73 4.82
C HIS A 45 12.08 -2.72 5.82
N PRO A 46 12.75 -3.86 6.07
CA PRO A 46 13.78 -3.97 7.11
C PRO A 46 14.99 -3.07 6.85
N SER A 47 15.25 -2.74 5.58
CA SER A 47 16.32 -1.83 5.15
C SER A 47 15.81 -0.42 4.80
N TYR A 48 14.62 -0.03 5.25
CA TYR A 48 14.15 1.35 5.10
C TYR A 48 15.14 2.32 5.76
N ASN A 49 15.55 3.35 5.02
CA ASN A 49 16.43 4.40 5.52
C ASN A 49 15.79 5.76 5.29
N LYS A 50 15.41 6.43 6.38
CA LYS A 50 14.76 7.74 6.37
C LYS A 50 15.63 8.85 5.78
N ALA A 51 16.95 8.84 6.03
CA ALA A 51 17.84 9.90 5.57
C ALA A 51 17.99 9.85 4.04
N GLU A 52 18.21 8.65 3.50
CA GLU A 52 18.43 8.43 2.07
C GLU A 52 17.13 8.21 1.27
N HIS A 53 15.97 8.14 1.95
CA HIS A 53 14.67 7.80 1.36
C HIS A 53 14.68 6.47 0.57
N THR A 54 15.57 5.55 0.94
CA THR A 54 15.72 4.25 0.27
C THR A 54 14.82 3.22 0.92
N ASN A 55 14.31 2.28 0.10
CA ASN A 55 13.36 1.24 0.52
C ASN A 55 12.13 1.80 1.25
N ASP A 56 11.61 2.93 0.78
CA ASP A 56 10.44 3.60 1.34
C ASP A 56 9.12 2.88 0.97
N ILE A 57 8.96 1.68 1.53
CA ILE A 57 7.82 0.80 1.30
C ILE A 57 7.46 0.04 2.58
N ALA A 58 6.17 -0.10 2.81
CA ALA A 58 5.62 -0.87 3.92
C ALA A 58 4.32 -1.57 3.55
N LEU A 59 3.98 -2.60 4.31
CA LEU A 59 2.68 -3.26 4.27
C LEU A 59 1.91 -2.99 5.56
N ILE A 60 0.62 -2.76 5.40
CA ILE A 60 -0.37 -2.76 6.48
C ILE A 60 -1.21 -4.02 6.33
N LYS A 61 -1.27 -4.82 7.39
CA LYS A 61 -2.19 -5.97 7.48
C LYS A 61 -3.44 -5.54 8.24
N LEU A 62 -4.60 -5.78 7.64
CA LEU A 62 -5.89 -5.45 8.24
C LEU A 62 -6.24 -6.44 9.36
N ASP A 63 -7.15 -6.05 10.24
CA ASP A 63 -7.73 -6.94 11.27
C ASP A 63 -8.64 -8.01 10.66
N ARG A 64 -9.32 -7.65 9.57
CA ARG A 64 -10.21 -8.52 8.79
C ARG A 64 -10.16 -8.14 7.30
N PRO A 65 -10.38 -9.09 6.38
CA PRO A 65 -10.35 -8.80 4.96
C PRO A 65 -11.40 -7.75 4.54
N LEU A 66 -11.10 -7.04 3.46
CA LEU A 66 -12.05 -6.26 2.70
C LEU A 66 -12.93 -7.21 1.87
N ASP A 67 -14.20 -6.86 1.71
CA ASP A 67 -15.10 -7.60 0.85
C ASP A 67 -14.94 -7.09 -0.59
N LEU A 68 -14.11 -7.78 -1.37
CA LEU A 68 -13.85 -7.45 -2.77
C LEU A 68 -15.01 -7.82 -3.71
N SER A 69 -16.12 -8.38 -3.20
CA SER A 69 -17.36 -8.50 -3.98
C SER A 69 -18.13 -7.17 -4.06
N ASN A 70 -17.81 -6.21 -3.18
CA ASN A 70 -18.33 -4.86 -3.25
C ASN A 70 -17.78 -4.14 -4.49
N ARG A 71 -18.67 -3.63 -5.34
CA ARG A 71 -18.33 -2.92 -6.59
C ARG A 71 -17.43 -1.69 -6.41
N ASP A 72 -17.44 -1.09 -5.22
CA ASP A 72 -16.63 0.10 -4.92
C ASP A 72 -15.22 -0.28 -4.42
N LEU A 73 -14.92 -1.57 -4.27
CA LEU A 73 -13.64 -2.09 -3.81
C LEU A 73 -12.99 -2.99 -4.86
N ALA A 74 -11.77 -2.62 -5.26
CA ALA A 74 -10.95 -3.45 -6.14
C ALA A 74 -9.49 -3.43 -5.67
N LYS A 75 -8.79 -4.54 -5.90
CA LYS A 75 -7.34 -4.59 -5.72
C LYS A 75 -6.61 -4.17 -6.99
N ILE A 76 -5.48 -3.51 -6.83
CA ILE A 76 -4.53 -3.29 -7.92
C ILE A 76 -3.58 -4.48 -8.04
N CYS A 77 -3.21 -4.82 -9.28
CA CYS A 77 -2.22 -5.85 -9.57
C CYS A 77 -0.82 -5.34 -9.23
N LEU A 78 0.01 -6.22 -8.65
CA LEU A 78 1.45 -5.97 -8.54
C LEU A 78 2.15 -6.38 -9.85
N PRO A 79 3.22 -5.69 -10.24
CA PRO A 79 4.05 -6.13 -11.35
C PRO A 79 4.63 -7.50 -11.04
N LYS A 80 4.74 -8.34 -12.07
CA LYS A 80 5.47 -9.60 -11.95
C LYS A 80 6.95 -9.26 -11.78
N ILE A 81 7.61 -9.89 -10.81
CA ILE A 81 9.07 -9.84 -10.73
C ILE A 81 9.57 -10.58 -11.95
N ALA A 82 10.12 -9.87 -12.93
CA ALA A 82 10.82 -10.49 -14.04
C ALA A 82 12.01 -11.26 -13.46
N SER A 83 11.99 -12.58 -13.56
CA SER A 83 13.08 -13.45 -13.05
C SER A 83 14.38 -13.35 -13.87
N THR A 84 14.43 -12.46 -14.85
CA THR A 84 15.60 -12.16 -15.68
C THR A 84 15.45 -10.75 -16.23
N SER A 85 16.41 -9.87 -15.92
CA SER A 85 16.76 -8.58 -16.55
C SER A 85 15.84 -7.94 -17.62
N GLU A 86 14.52 -7.88 -17.41
CA GLU A 86 13.71 -6.88 -18.08
C GLU A 86 13.87 -5.60 -17.27
N GLU A 87 14.92 -4.89 -17.68
CA GLU A 87 15.20 -3.48 -17.47
C GLU A 87 13.96 -2.71 -16.96
N TYR A 88 14.07 -2.17 -15.73
CA TYR A 88 13.18 -1.09 -15.32
C TYR A 88 13.12 -0.09 -16.47
N PRO A 89 11.92 0.38 -16.89
CA PRO A 89 11.82 1.39 -17.93
C PRO A 89 12.77 2.54 -17.57
N VAL A 90 13.72 2.80 -18.48
CA VAL A 90 14.74 3.82 -18.32
C VAL A 90 14.05 5.12 -17.90
N ALA A 91 14.62 5.83 -16.93
CA ALA A 91 14.13 7.14 -16.50
C ALA A 91 13.86 7.99 -17.75
N SER A 92 12.60 8.43 -17.93
CA SER A 92 12.00 9.08 -19.12
C SER A 92 10.97 8.23 -19.89
N THR A 93 10.67 7.00 -19.46
CA THR A 93 9.53 6.28 -20.03
C THR A 93 8.22 6.92 -19.55
N PRO A 94 7.33 7.39 -20.45
CA PRO A 94 6.08 8.01 -20.04
C PRO A 94 5.21 7.00 -19.29
N LEU A 95 4.99 7.26 -18.00
CA LEU A 95 4.04 6.51 -17.19
C LEU A 95 2.63 6.99 -17.56
N LEU A 96 1.86 6.16 -18.26
CA LEU A 96 0.45 6.45 -18.48
C LEU A 96 -0.31 6.15 -17.20
N THR A 97 -0.52 7.16 -16.36
CA THR A 97 -1.50 7.11 -15.28
C THR A 97 -2.88 7.35 -15.85
N VAL A 98 -3.71 6.30 -15.93
CA VAL A 98 -5.15 6.48 -16.13
C VAL A 98 -5.75 6.83 -14.76
N GLY A 99 -6.28 8.05 -14.65
CA GLY A 99 -7.03 8.53 -13.49
C GLY A 99 -8.50 8.15 -13.55
#